data_AF-A0A969M8V1-F1
#
_entry.id   AF-A0A969M8V1-F1
#
_cell.length_a   1.000
_cell.length_b   1.000
_cell.length_c   1.000
_cell.angle_alpha   90.00
_cell.angle_beta   90.00
_cell.angle_gamma   90.00
#
_symmetry.space_group_name_H-M   'P 1'
#
loop_
_entity.id
_entity.type
_entity.pdbx_description
1 polymer ?
#
loop_
_entity_poly.entity_id
_entity_poly.type
_entity_poly.pdbx_seq_one_letter_code
_entity_poly.pdbx_strand_id
1 'polypeptide(L)'
;MKLLLMHFLMAAKVTLGELVLDHQVSEIVVEGSWQQVSDTATITLPRNLAAVRGGKIVPGARVSIRLGYKSVREEEVFRGFVDKTLPQTPYVVECMDASWLCKQVNIERSWKNTTLKAVLEHIVSRVNAKFPDTPIQLHEQVPGLDFEKCG
;
A
#
# COMPACT_ATOMS: atom_id res chain seq x y z
N MET A 1 -33.17 21.81 25.40
CA MET A 1 -32.13 22.13 24.40
C MET A 1 -30.89 21.32 24.74
N LYS A 2 -30.78 20.10 24.18
CA LYS A 2 -29.69 19.17 24.49
C LYS A 2 -28.49 19.61 23.64
N LEU A 3 -27.50 20.23 24.27
CA LEU A 3 -26.24 20.59 23.61
C LEU A 3 -25.62 19.26 23.15
N LEU A 4 -25.70 18.98 21.85
CA LEU A 4 -25.09 17.80 21.26
C LEU A 4 -23.59 18.11 21.13
N LEU A 5 -22.83 17.78 22.18
CA LEU A 5 -21.37 17.81 22.15
C LEU A 5 -20.92 16.76 21.13
N MET A 6 -20.69 17.18 19.89
CA MET A 6 -19.99 16.39 18.87
C MET A 6 -18.55 16.22 19.35
N HIS A 7 -18.31 15.14 20.09
CA HIS A 7 -16.96 14.71 20.42
C HIS A 7 -16.34 14.09 19.15
N PHE A 8 -15.34 14.76 18.61
CA PHE A 8 -14.54 14.27 17.49
C PHE A 8 -13.59 13.16 17.97
N LEU A 9 -14.08 11.92 17.99
CA LEU A 9 -13.26 10.76 18.30
C LEU A 9 -12.53 10.31 17.03
N MET A 10 -11.20 10.33 17.04
CA MET A 10 -10.40 9.79 15.92
C MET A 10 -10.74 8.32 15.68
N ALA A 11 -10.97 7.99 14.42
CA ALA A 11 -11.28 6.67 13.93
C ALA A 11 -10.22 6.18 12.96
N ALA A 12 -9.81 4.94 13.15
CA ALA A 12 -8.84 4.26 12.32
C ALA A 12 -9.38 2.88 11.97
N LYS A 13 -9.63 2.68 10.68
CA LYS A 13 -10.12 1.42 10.13
C LYS A 13 -9.06 0.88 9.19
N VAL A 14 -8.51 -0.28 9.54
CA VAL A 14 -7.44 -0.94 8.81
C VAL A 14 -7.93 -2.29 8.33
N THR A 15 -7.70 -2.58 7.06
CA THR A 15 -7.98 -3.89 6.45
C THR A 15 -6.67 -4.51 6.01
N LEU A 16 -6.46 -5.77 6.40
CA LEU A 16 -5.28 -6.59 6.09
C LEU A 16 -5.78 -7.92 5.52
N GLY A 17 -5.97 -7.99 4.21
CA GLY A 17 -6.68 -9.09 3.57
C GLY A 17 -8.12 -9.21 4.11
N GLU A 18 -8.44 -10.33 4.74
CA GLU A 18 -9.75 -10.59 5.36
C GLU A 18 -9.87 -10.00 6.78
N LEU A 19 -8.74 -9.65 7.41
CA LEU A 19 -8.75 -9.10 8.76
C LEU A 19 -9.15 -7.62 8.72
N VAL A 20 -10.21 -7.27 9.45
CA VAL A 20 -10.67 -5.89 9.63
C VAL A 20 -10.42 -5.47 11.08
N LEU A 21 -9.61 -4.43 11.26
CA LEU A 21 -9.29 -3.82 12.53
C LEU A 21 -9.98 -2.46 12.61
N ASP A 22 -10.90 -2.32 13.56
CA ASP A 22 -11.67 -1.10 13.77
C ASP A 22 -11.30 -0.53 15.15
N HIS A 23 -10.50 0.54 15.16
CA HIS A 23 -9.90 1.14 16.37
C HIS A 23 -9.01 0.20 17.20
N GLN A 24 -8.50 -0.88 16.62
CA GLN A 24 -7.69 -1.92 17.29
C GLN A 24 -6.19 -1.83 16.97
N VAL A 25 -5.75 -0.70 16.46
CA VAL A 25 -4.34 -0.40 16.15
C VAL A 25 -3.75 0.50 17.24
N SER A 26 -2.48 0.31 17.56
CA SER A 26 -1.77 1.19 18.50
C SER A 26 -1.23 2.42 17.82
N GLU A 27 -0.70 2.26 16.61
CA GLU A 27 -0.09 3.33 15.84
C GLU A 27 -0.17 3.01 14.35
N ILE A 28 -0.33 4.06 13.54
CA ILE A 28 -0.25 4.00 12.08
C ILE A 28 0.65 5.15 11.64
N VAL A 29 1.69 4.81 10.89
CA VAL A 29 2.58 5.78 10.24
C VAL A 29 2.47 5.55 8.73
N VAL A 30 2.13 6.60 7.99
CA VAL A 30 2.13 6.57 6.51
C VAL A 30 3.17 7.58 6.04
N GLU A 31 4.12 7.11 5.24
CA GLU A 31 5.21 7.93 4.69
C GLU A 31 5.12 7.91 3.17
N GLY A 32 4.99 9.10 2.59
CA GLY A 32 5.04 9.33 1.15
C GLY A 32 5.72 10.65 0.86
N SER A 33 6.61 10.65 -0.13
CA SER A 33 7.34 11.85 -0.54
C SER A 33 7.68 11.80 -2.03
N TRP A 34 7.83 12.96 -2.66
CA TRP A 34 8.22 13.06 -4.07
C TRP A 34 9.60 12.46 -4.37
N GLN A 35 10.46 12.38 -3.35
CA GLN A 35 11.79 11.78 -3.44
C GLN A 35 11.75 10.25 -3.35
N GLN A 36 10.71 9.68 -2.74
CA GLN A 36 10.51 8.24 -2.65
C GLN A 36 9.63 7.77 -3.81
N VAL A 37 10.08 6.71 -4.48
CA VAL A 37 9.35 6.12 -5.61
C VAL A 37 8.10 5.35 -5.15
N SER A 38 8.00 5.05 -3.86
CA SER A 38 6.97 4.18 -3.30
C SER A 38 6.55 4.70 -1.94
N ASP A 39 5.25 4.79 -1.73
CA ASP A 39 4.68 5.08 -0.42
C ASP A 39 4.73 3.84 0.46
N THR A 40 4.95 4.06 1.75
CA THR A 40 5.02 2.99 2.75
C THR A 40 4.10 3.28 3.92
N ALA A 41 3.65 2.23 4.58
CA ALA A 41 2.88 2.36 5.81
C ALA A 41 3.33 1.32 6.84
N THR A 42 3.41 1.74 8.08
CA THR A 42 3.73 0.90 9.24
C THR A 42 2.54 0.88 10.18
N ILE A 43 2.02 -0.31 10.47
CA ILE A 43 0.91 -0.53 11.40
C ILE A 43 1.44 -1.28 12.62
N THR A 44 1.32 -0.66 13.78
CA THR A 44 1.71 -1.25 15.07
C THR A 44 0.46 -1.79 15.78
N LEU A 45 0.46 -3.09 16.08
CA LEU A 45 -0.64 -3.77 16.75
C LEU A 45 -0.35 -3.96 18.26
N PRO A 46 -1.37 -3.85 19.13
CA PRO A 46 -1.19 -4.04 20.57
C PRO A 46 -0.86 -5.50 20.91
N ARG A 47 0.00 -5.70 21.91
CA ARG A 47 0.51 -7.02 22.35
C ARG A 47 -0.61 -8.02 22.74
N ASN A 48 -1.72 -7.52 23.25
CA ASN A 48 -2.87 -8.32 23.70
C ASN A 48 -3.98 -8.44 22.64
N LEU A 49 -3.67 -8.15 21.38
CA LEU A 49 -4.45 -8.71 20.28
C LEU A 49 -4.13 -10.21 20.22
N ALA A 50 -4.49 -10.97 21.27
CA ALA A 50 -4.24 -12.42 21.47
C ALA A 50 -4.73 -13.29 20.30
N ALA A 51 -5.38 -12.63 19.35
CA ALA A 51 -5.99 -13.09 18.16
C ALA A 51 -5.65 -12.06 17.06
N VAL A 52 -4.74 -12.44 16.17
CA VAL A 52 -4.89 -12.28 14.72
C VAL A 52 -6.18 -13.01 14.21
N ARG A 53 -7.17 -13.26 15.11
CA ARG A 53 -8.49 -13.93 15.03
C ARG A 53 -8.62 -15.11 14.06
N GLY A 54 -7.53 -15.83 13.81
CA GLY A 54 -7.47 -16.94 12.84
C GLY A 54 -7.15 -16.51 11.40
N GLY A 55 -7.16 -15.20 11.10
CA GLY A 55 -6.85 -14.65 9.79
C GLY A 55 -5.36 -14.33 9.65
N LYS A 56 -4.59 -15.21 8.99
CA LYS A 56 -3.15 -15.05 8.81
C LYS A 56 -2.83 -13.77 8.03
N ILE A 57 -2.14 -12.81 8.66
CA ILE A 57 -1.54 -11.68 7.95
C ILE A 57 -0.35 -12.22 7.16
N VAL A 58 -0.48 -12.28 5.84
CA VAL A 58 0.54 -12.81 4.94
C VAL A 58 1.13 -11.71 4.07
N PRO A 59 2.42 -11.78 3.71
CA PRO A 59 2.98 -10.95 2.65
C PRO A 59 2.13 -11.04 1.37
N GLY A 60 1.91 -9.90 0.73
CA GLY A 60 1.06 -9.76 -0.46
C GLY A 60 -0.44 -9.64 -0.19
N ALA A 61 -0.90 -9.74 1.07
CA ALA A 61 -2.28 -9.41 1.40
C ALA A 61 -2.56 -7.93 1.11
N ARG A 62 -3.73 -7.63 0.54
CA ARG A 62 -4.16 -6.25 0.27
C ARG A 62 -4.35 -5.47 1.57
N VAL A 63 -3.97 -4.21 1.54
CA VAL A 63 -4.06 -3.29 2.68
C VAL A 63 -4.85 -2.05 2.27
N SER A 64 -5.78 -1.64 3.12
CA SER A 64 -6.40 -0.31 3.05
C SER A 64 -6.47 0.26 4.46
N ILE A 65 -5.95 1.48 4.61
CA ILE A 65 -5.94 2.25 5.85
C ILE A 65 -6.86 3.44 5.63
N ARG A 66 -7.87 3.56 6.47
CA ARG A 66 -8.79 4.69 6.49
C ARG A 66 -8.73 5.39 7.83
N LEU A 67 -8.51 6.69 7.79
CA LEU A 67 -8.44 7.54 8.98
C LEU A 67 -9.53 8.61 8.89
N GLY A 68 -10.01 9.07 10.03
CA GLY A 68 -10.97 10.16 10.08
C GLY A 68 -11.53 10.36 11.47
N TYR A 69 -12.67 11.02 11.56
CA TYR A 69 -13.41 11.16 12.81
C TYR A 69 -14.67 10.31 12.77
N LYS A 70 -14.93 9.61 13.88
CA LYS A 70 -16.12 8.79 14.07
C LYS A 70 -17.37 9.62 13.77
N SER A 71 -18.31 9.05 13.02
CA SER A 71 -19.58 9.68 12.61
C SER A 71 -19.49 10.88 11.66
N VAL A 72 -18.30 11.22 11.14
CA VAL A 72 -18.14 12.25 10.10
C VAL A 72 -17.87 11.60 8.75
N ARG A 73 -16.63 11.14 8.53
CA ARG A 73 -16.18 10.45 7.32
C ARG A 73 -14.79 9.88 7.60
N GLU A 74 -14.55 8.67 7.12
CA GLU A 74 -13.21 8.07 7.04
C GLU A 74 -12.71 8.18 5.60
N GLU A 75 -11.48 8.65 5.42
CA GLU A 75 -10.82 8.76 4.11
C GLU A 75 -9.73 7.70 3.98
N GLU A 76 -9.62 7.09 2.80
CA GLU A 76 -8.53 6.15 2.50
C GLU A 76 -7.25 6.94 2.30
N VAL A 77 -6.34 6.86 3.28
CA VAL A 77 -5.05 7.57 3.26
C VAL A 77 -3.93 6.70 2.70
N PHE A 78 -4.13 5.39 2.65
CA PHE A 78 -3.15 4.46 2.10
C PHE A 78 -3.84 3.20 1.56
N ARG A 79 -3.35 2.74 0.42
CA ARG A 79 -3.76 1.49 -0.22
C ARG A 79 -2.52 0.79 -0.77
N GLY A 80 -2.41 -0.50 -0.48
CA GLY A 80 -1.23 -1.26 -0.88
C GLY A 80 -1.30 -2.73 -0.52
N PHE A 81 -0.16 -3.29 -0.17
CA PHE A 81 0.05 -4.69 0.16
C PHE A 81 0.96 -4.83 1.38
N VAL A 82 0.79 -5.91 2.12
CA VAL A 82 1.72 -6.29 3.19
C VAL A 82 3.06 -6.66 2.57
N ASP A 83 4.12 -5.91 2.88
CA ASP A 83 5.48 -6.26 2.45
C ASP A 83 6.05 -7.36 3.34
N LYS A 84 6.00 -7.16 4.67
CA LYS A 84 6.42 -8.14 5.66
C LYS A 84 5.78 -7.87 7.02
N THR A 85 5.89 -8.86 7.90
CA THR A 85 5.45 -8.78 9.29
C THR A 85 6.64 -8.98 10.22
N LEU A 86 6.78 -8.12 11.22
CA LEU A 86 7.79 -8.24 12.26
C LEU A 86 7.12 -8.77 13.53
N PRO A 87 7.33 -10.04 13.91
CA PRO A 87 6.73 -10.66 15.08
C PRO A 87 7.47 -10.29 16.37
N GLN A 88 7.78 -9.00 16.54
CA GLN A 88 8.34 -8.43 17.76
C GLN A 88 7.21 -7.91 18.67
N THR A 89 7.56 -7.41 19.85
CA THR A 89 6.61 -6.71 20.71
C THR A 89 6.93 -5.22 20.71
N PRO A 90 6.01 -4.34 20.26
CA PRO A 90 4.69 -4.62 19.66
C PRO A 90 4.80 -5.27 18.27
N TYR A 91 3.72 -5.92 17.80
CA TYR A 91 3.71 -6.59 16.49
C TYR A 91 3.57 -5.54 15.39
N VAL A 92 4.44 -5.59 14.39
CA VAL A 92 4.50 -4.55 13.34
C VAL A 92 4.23 -5.16 11.96
N VAL A 93 3.40 -4.48 11.17
CA VAL A 93 3.14 -4.82 9.77
C VAL A 93 3.67 -3.68 8.92
N GLU A 94 4.65 -3.98 8.07
CA GLU A 94 5.17 -3.05 7.07
C GLU A 94 4.45 -3.29 5.75
N CYS A 95 4.00 -2.19 5.13
CA CYS A 95 3.21 -2.19 3.92
C CYS A 95 3.87 -1.30 2.88
N MET A 96 3.67 -1.66 1.60
CA MET A 96 4.06 -0.86 0.45
C MET A 96 2.85 -0.64 -0.43
N ASP A 97 2.83 0.46 -1.18
CA ASP A 97 1.80 0.75 -2.18
C ASP A 97 1.82 -0.27 -3.35
N ALA A 98 1.23 0.10 -4.48
CA ALA A 98 1.19 -0.75 -5.67
C ALA A 98 2.58 -1.18 -6.18
N SER A 99 3.65 -0.47 -5.83
CA SER A 99 5.04 -0.83 -6.17
C SER A 99 5.46 -2.20 -5.64
N TRP A 100 4.79 -2.72 -4.59
CA TRP A 100 5.03 -4.07 -4.09
C TRP A 100 4.91 -5.10 -5.21
N LEU A 101 3.92 -4.96 -6.10
CA LEU A 101 3.70 -5.86 -7.24
C LEU A 101 4.89 -5.83 -8.21
N CYS A 102 5.45 -4.66 -8.46
CA CYS A 102 6.63 -4.48 -9.31
C CYS A 102 7.86 -5.20 -8.72
N LYS A 103 8.08 -5.11 -7.40
CA LYS A 103 9.17 -5.84 -6.71
C LYS A 103 9.07 -7.36 -6.85
N GLN A 104 7.86 -7.90 -7.03
CA GLN A 104 7.67 -9.34 -7.16
C GLN A 104 8.00 -9.88 -8.55
N VAL A 105 8.29 -9.03 -9.54
CA VAL A 105 8.46 -9.45 -10.94
C VAL A 105 9.89 -9.21 -11.37
N ASN A 106 10.54 -10.27 -11.86
CA ASN A 106 11.83 -10.13 -12.52
C ASN A 106 11.63 -9.65 -13.97
N ILE A 107 12.25 -8.52 -14.31
CA ILE A 107 12.14 -7.89 -15.63
C ILE A 107 13.49 -8.00 -16.33
N GLU A 108 13.64 -9.03 -17.15
CA GLU A 108 14.85 -9.29 -17.92
C GLU A 108 14.61 -8.97 -19.39
N ARG A 109 14.98 -7.75 -19.81
CA ARG A 109 14.93 -7.35 -21.21
C ARG A 109 15.94 -6.25 -21.50
N SER A 110 16.62 -6.36 -22.63
CA SER A 110 17.53 -5.34 -23.16
C SER A 110 16.96 -4.75 -24.44
N TRP A 111 17.10 -3.44 -24.61
CA TRP A 111 16.69 -2.74 -25.83
C TRP A 111 17.89 -2.06 -26.48
N LYS A 112 17.89 -1.99 -27.82
CA LYS A 112 18.89 -1.20 -28.57
C LYS A 112 18.53 0.28 -28.59
N ASN A 113 17.28 0.58 -28.97
CA ASN A 113 16.64 1.89 -28.94
C ASN A 113 15.24 1.71 -28.34
N THR A 114 14.85 2.50 -27.34
CA THR A 114 13.52 2.42 -26.72
C THR A 114 13.15 3.75 -26.06
N THR A 115 11.86 3.93 -25.80
CA THR A 115 11.34 5.08 -25.04
C THR A 115 11.03 4.67 -23.61
N LEU A 116 10.97 5.65 -22.70
CA LEU A 116 10.52 5.45 -21.32
C LEU A 116 9.14 4.82 -21.28
N LYS A 117 8.22 5.31 -22.11
CA LYS A 117 6.86 4.76 -22.21
C LYS A 117 6.88 3.27 -22.59
N ALA A 118 7.65 2.89 -23.60
CA ALA A 118 7.73 1.49 -24.04
C ALA A 118 8.34 0.56 -22.96
N VAL A 119 9.30 1.06 -22.17
CA VAL A 119 9.84 0.31 -21.03
C VAL A 119 8.78 0.15 -19.94
N LEU A 120 8.10 1.23 -19.56
CA LEU A 120 7.05 1.20 -18.55
C LEU A 120 5.88 0.30 -18.95
N GLU A 121 5.44 0.34 -20.20
CA GLU A 121 4.42 -0.56 -20.76
C GLU A 121 4.87 -2.02 -20.67
N HIS A 122 6.13 -2.30 -20.97
CA HIS A 122 6.68 -3.64 -20.80
C HIS A 122 6.63 -4.08 -19.34
N ILE A 123 7.05 -3.24 -18.39
CA ILE A 123 7.00 -3.54 -16.96
C ILE A 123 5.57 -3.84 -16.52
N VAL A 124 4.61 -2.96 -16.85
CA VAL A 124 3.19 -3.14 -16.53
C VAL A 124 2.65 -4.44 -17.11
N SER A 125 3.00 -4.78 -18.36
CA SER A 125 2.57 -6.02 -18.98
C SER A 125 3.05 -7.26 -18.21
N ARG A 126 4.29 -7.24 -17.68
CA ARG A 126 4.86 -8.35 -16.91
C ARG A 126 4.22 -8.45 -15.53
N VAL A 127 3.94 -7.31 -14.90
CA VAL A 127 3.23 -7.27 -13.61
C VAL A 127 1.81 -7.80 -13.75
N ASN A 128 1.04 -7.33 -14.74
CA ASN A 128 -0.33 -7.77 -14.97
C ASN A 128 -0.41 -9.25 -15.38
N ALA A 129 0.60 -9.77 -16.07
CA ALA A 129 0.68 -11.20 -16.37
C ALA A 129 0.87 -12.06 -15.11
N LYS A 130 1.60 -11.57 -14.10
CA LYS A 130 1.77 -12.27 -12.82
C LYS A 130 0.58 -12.08 -11.87
N PHE A 131 -0.05 -10.90 -11.91
CA PHE A 131 -1.15 -10.51 -11.02
C PHE A 131 -2.39 -10.07 -11.81
N PRO A 132 -3.07 -10.99 -12.51
CA PRO A 132 -4.21 -10.65 -13.37
C PRO A 132 -5.39 -10.05 -12.60
N ASP A 133 -5.58 -10.44 -11.34
CA ASP A 133 -6.66 -9.94 -10.48
C ASP A 133 -6.39 -8.56 -9.88
N THR A 134 -5.19 -8.01 -10.10
CA THR A 134 -4.78 -6.70 -9.59
C THR A 134 -4.00 -5.91 -10.64
N PRO A 135 -4.64 -5.53 -11.75
CA PRO A 135 -3.95 -4.84 -12.83
C PRO A 135 -3.50 -3.45 -12.37
N ILE A 136 -2.27 -3.10 -12.72
CA ILE A 136 -1.76 -1.73 -12.64
C ILE A 136 -1.78 -1.09 -14.03
N GLN A 137 -1.87 0.23 -14.06
CA GLN A 137 -1.93 1.01 -15.28
C GLN A 137 -1.00 2.22 -15.15
N LEU A 138 -0.44 2.67 -16.27
CA LEU A 138 0.30 3.92 -16.32
C LEU A 138 -0.66 5.10 -16.19
N HIS A 139 -0.21 6.14 -15.51
CA HIS A 139 -0.92 7.42 -15.51
C HIS A 139 -0.92 8.01 -16.93
N GLU A 140 -1.94 8.78 -17.29
CA GLU A 140 -2.17 9.26 -18.67
C GLU A 140 -1.02 10.14 -19.21
N GLN A 141 -0.25 10.76 -18.32
CA GLN A 141 0.76 11.77 -18.64
C GLN A 141 2.21 11.24 -18.57
N VAL A 142 2.50 10.07 -19.13
CA VAL A 142 3.90 9.61 -19.27
C VAL A 142 4.57 10.35 -20.43
N PRO A 143 5.64 11.12 -20.20
CA PRO A 143 6.35 11.83 -21.28
C PRO A 143 7.02 10.84 -22.24
N GLY A 144 7.00 11.19 -23.53
CA GLY A 144 7.75 10.49 -24.57
C GLY A 144 9.23 10.84 -24.49
N LEU A 145 9.92 10.28 -23.50
CA LEU A 145 11.36 10.46 -23.32
C LEU A 145 12.11 9.31 -24.00
N ASP A 146 13.00 9.66 -24.92
CA ASP A 146 13.86 8.70 -25.61
C ASP A 146 15.11 8.45 -24.77
N PHE A 147 15.51 7.19 -24.65
CA PHE A 147 16.79 6.85 -24.05
C PHE A 147 17.87 6.89 -25.14
N GLU A 148 18.71 7.91 -25.13
CA GLU A 148 19.96 7.89 -25.86
C GLU A 148 21.00 7.07 -25.09
N LYS A 149 21.87 6.34 -25.79
CA LYS A 149 23.04 5.74 -25.14
C LYS A 149 23.88 6.89 -24.57
N CYS A 150 24.09 6.91 -23.26
CA CYS A 150 25.18 7.68 -22.68
C CYS A 150 26.48 7.11 -23.26
N GLY A 151 27.06 7.85 -24.22
CA GLY A 151 28.39 7.59 -24.78
C GLY A 151 29.48 7.96 -23.80
#